data_AF-A0A401URZ1-F1
#
_entry.id   AF-A0A401URZ1-F1
#
_cell.length_a   1.000
_cell.length_b   1.000
_cell.length_c   1.000
_cell.angle_alpha   90.00
_cell.angle_beta   90.00
_cell.angle_gamma   90.00
#
_symmetry.space_group_name_H-M   'P 1'
#
loop_
_entity.id
_entity.type
_entity.pdbx_description
1 polymer ?
#
loop_
_entity_poly.entity_id
_entity_poly.type
_entity_poly.pdbx_seq_one_letter_code
_entity_poly.pdbx_strand_id
1 'polypeptide(L)'
;MDKDDLVRKAYEISDRYNVILKGNIKISRDVNCILFAHYCKSNVFYKDFFRVSKDIFNVNRVANKNLKEIKKIVKSAGYKKVWTKGIFSLYGDLRPLAAEAGFGKWGDKGIIENEEYGTDFLITAIFYK
;
A
#
# COMPACT_ATOMS: atom_id res chain seq x y z
N MET A 1 -6.20 2.97 -22.20
CA MET A 1 -6.19 1.86 -21.24
C MET A 1 -7.37 2.07 -20.33
N ASP A 2 -8.29 1.09 -20.25
CA ASP A 2 -9.43 1.16 -19.34
C ASP A 2 -8.96 1.07 -17.87
N LYS A 3 -9.79 1.53 -16.92
CA LYS A 3 -9.48 1.54 -15.49
C LYS A 3 -9.19 0.14 -14.97
N ASP A 4 -9.97 -0.85 -15.36
CA ASP A 4 -9.81 -2.22 -14.86
C ASP A 4 -8.52 -2.85 -15.40
N ASP A 5 -8.14 -2.55 -16.65
CA ASP A 5 -6.86 -2.94 -17.23
C ASP A 5 -5.66 -2.27 -16.52
N LEU A 6 -5.81 -0.99 -16.13
CA LEU A 6 -4.79 -0.28 -15.35
C LEU A 6 -4.58 -0.91 -13.97
N VAL A 7 -5.66 -1.22 -13.24
CA VAL A 7 -5.58 -1.84 -11.92
C VAL A 7 -4.97 -3.24 -12.01
N ARG A 8 -5.41 -4.05 -12.98
CA ARG A 8 -4.85 -5.38 -13.22
C ARG A 8 -3.33 -5.32 -13.49
N LYS A 9 -2.88 -4.43 -14.38
CA LYS A 9 -1.45 -4.25 -14.64
C LYS A 9 -0.68 -3.75 -13.42
N ALA A 10 -1.28 -2.87 -12.62
CA ALA A 10 -0.68 -2.43 -11.37
C ALA A 10 -0.49 -3.61 -10.40
N TYR A 11 -1.43 -4.54 -10.36
CA TYR A 11 -1.35 -5.75 -9.54
C TYR A 11 -0.27 -6.72 -10.04
N GLU A 12 -0.16 -6.93 -11.35
CA GLU A 12 0.88 -7.76 -11.97
C GLU A 12 2.28 -7.18 -11.71
N ILE A 13 2.44 -5.85 -11.78
CA ILE A 13 3.71 -5.20 -11.41
C ILE A 13 4.03 -5.45 -9.94
N SER A 14 3.02 -5.35 -9.07
CA SER A 14 3.16 -5.49 -7.62
C SER A 14 3.58 -6.89 -7.19
N ASP A 15 3.23 -7.93 -7.95
CA ASP A 15 3.68 -9.31 -7.68
C ASP A 15 5.20 -9.44 -7.68
N ARG A 16 5.90 -8.64 -8.49
CA ARG A 16 7.36 -8.62 -8.55
C ARG A 16 8.03 -7.94 -7.34
N TYR A 17 7.23 -7.33 -6.47
CA TYR A 17 7.69 -6.54 -5.33
C TYR A 17 7.22 -7.08 -3.98
N ASN A 18 6.87 -8.37 -3.91
CA ASN A 18 6.47 -9.05 -2.67
C ASN A 18 5.30 -8.36 -1.95
N VAL A 19 4.35 -7.83 -2.72
CA VAL A 19 3.10 -7.29 -2.20
C VAL A 19 2.18 -8.45 -1.82
N ILE A 20 1.70 -8.46 -0.58
CA ILE A 20 0.87 -9.56 -0.03
C ILE A 20 -0.63 -9.29 -0.12
N LEU A 21 -1.05 -8.02 -0.10
CA LEU A 21 -2.45 -7.63 -0.30
C LEU A 21 -2.53 -6.47 -1.29
N LYS A 22 -3.56 -6.49 -2.13
CA LYS A 22 -3.80 -5.50 -3.18
C LYS A 22 -5.28 -5.16 -3.17
N GLY A 23 -5.58 -3.88 -3.28
CA GLY A 23 -6.97 -3.41 -3.25
C GLY A 23 -7.09 -2.08 -3.96
N ASN A 24 -8.28 -1.77 -4.45
CA ASN A 24 -8.55 -0.48 -5.05
C ASN A 24 -9.92 0.02 -4.62
N ILE A 25 -10.00 1.32 -4.36
CA ILE A 25 -11.22 1.99 -3.92
C ILE A 25 -11.35 3.32 -4.66
N LYS A 26 -12.55 3.89 -4.61
CA LYS A 26 -12.80 5.26 -5.07
C LYS A 26 -13.05 6.11 -3.83
N ILE A 27 -12.25 7.16 -3.63
CA ILE A 27 -12.44 8.10 -2.54
C ILE A 27 -13.13 9.37 -3.05
N SER A 28 -13.41 10.31 -2.14
CA SER A 28 -14.14 11.54 -2.47
C SER A 28 -13.53 12.31 -3.65
N ARG A 29 -14.38 13.07 -4.35
CA ARG A 29 -14.01 13.89 -5.52
C ARG A 29 -13.46 13.08 -6.70
N ASP A 30 -13.94 11.86 -6.90
CA ASP A 30 -13.55 10.95 -7.98
C ASP A 30 -12.06 10.59 -8.03
N VAL A 31 -11.38 10.60 -6.88
CA VAL A 31 -10.00 10.15 -6.82
C VAL A 31 -9.99 8.63 -6.70
N ASN A 32 -9.31 7.96 -7.63
CA ASN A 32 -9.07 6.53 -7.56
C ASN A 32 -7.87 6.27 -6.64
N CYS A 33 -7.94 5.22 -5.84
CA CYS A 33 -6.86 4.80 -4.95
C CYS A 33 -6.54 3.33 -5.19
N ILE A 34 -5.27 3.00 -5.38
CA ILE A 34 -4.78 1.62 -5.36
C ILE A 34 -3.89 1.49 -4.12
N LEU A 35 -4.17 0.49 -3.29
CA LEU A 35 -3.44 0.19 -2.06
C LEU A 35 -2.66 -1.11 -2.20
N PHE A 36 -1.54 -1.17 -1.50
CA PHE A 36 -0.67 -2.33 -1.41
C PHE A 36 -0.23 -2.55 0.03
N ALA A 37 -0.31 -3.78 0.51
CA ALA A 37 0.29 -4.19 1.78
C ALA A 37 1.59 -4.95 1.52
N HIS A 38 2.61 -4.64 2.31
CA HIS A 38 3.91 -5.28 2.27
C HIS A 38 4.16 -5.96 3.61
N TYR A 39 4.50 -7.24 3.60
CA TYR A 39 4.78 -7.97 4.83
C TYR A 39 5.90 -7.28 5.62
N CYS A 40 5.66 -7.04 6.89
CA CYS A 40 6.65 -6.53 7.82
C CYS A 40 6.23 -6.90 9.24
N LYS A 41 7.05 -7.73 9.89
CA LYS A 41 6.75 -8.23 11.23
C LYS A 41 6.56 -7.08 12.22
N SER A 42 5.44 -7.07 12.96
CA SER A 42 5.06 -6.03 13.90
C SER A 42 5.81 -6.11 15.24
N ASN A 43 6.87 -6.93 15.32
CA ASN A 43 7.81 -7.00 16.45
C ASN A 43 8.49 -5.65 16.78
N VAL A 44 8.19 -4.59 16.02
CA VAL A 44 8.62 -3.20 16.21
C VAL A 44 8.49 -2.71 17.65
N PHE A 45 7.56 -3.26 18.43
CA PHE A 45 7.36 -2.86 19.82
C PHE A 45 8.15 -3.66 20.86
N TYR A 46 8.89 -4.72 20.49
CA TYR A 46 9.62 -5.54 21.47
C TYR A 46 11.03 -5.95 21.00
N LYS A 47 12.02 -5.46 21.76
CA LYS A 47 13.39 -5.95 22.00
C LYS A 47 14.49 -5.82 20.93
N ASP A 48 14.24 -5.48 19.66
CA ASP A 48 15.33 -5.33 18.66
C ASP A 48 15.17 -4.15 17.67
N PHE A 49 15.31 -2.90 18.16
CA PHE A 49 15.11 -1.67 17.38
C PHE A 49 15.92 -1.63 16.06
N PHE A 50 17.20 -2.01 16.07
CA PHE A 50 18.07 -1.94 14.89
C PHE A 50 17.69 -2.94 13.79
N ARG A 51 17.36 -4.18 14.17
CA ARG A 51 16.99 -5.23 13.22
C ARG A 51 15.66 -4.90 12.55
N VAL A 52 14.69 -4.51 13.36
CA VAL A 52 13.39 -4.03 12.88
C VAL A 52 13.56 -2.84 11.93
N SER A 53 14.37 -1.85 12.31
CA SER A 53 14.59 -0.66 11.47
C SER A 53 15.12 -1.07 10.09
N LYS A 54 16.10 -1.97 10.03
CA LYS A 54 16.66 -2.47 8.77
C LYS A 54 15.60 -3.13 7.89
N ASP A 55 14.74 -3.96 8.49
CA ASP A 55 13.65 -4.63 7.77
C ASP A 55 12.63 -3.63 7.23
N ILE A 56 12.22 -2.65 8.04
CA ILE A 56 11.32 -1.57 7.59
C ILE A 56 11.95 -0.76 6.45
N PHE A 57 13.24 -0.41 6.53
CA PHE A 57 13.93 0.31 5.46
C PHE A 57 14.00 -0.52 4.17
N ASN A 58 14.23 -1.83 4.27
CA ASN A 58 14.21 -2.74 3.12
C ASN A 58 12.82 -2.79 2.48
N VAL A 59 11.77 -2.98 3.28
CA VAL A 59 10.38 -2.98 2.81
C VAL A 59 10.03 -1.64 2.18
N ASN A 60 10.39 -0.52 2.81
CA ASN A 60 10.17 0.82 2.25
C ASN A 60 10.88 1.02 0.91
N ARG A 61 12.11 0.50 0.74
CA ARG A 61 12.82 0.57 -0.54
C ARG A 61 12.09 -0.21 -1.64
N VAL A 62 11.62 -1.41 -1.33
CA VAL A 62 10.86 -2.25 -2.28
C VAL A 62 9.51 -1.61 -2.62
N ALA A 63 8.77 -1.17 -1.61
CA ALA A 63 7.49 -0.49 -1.76
C ALA A 63 7.61 0.78 -2.62
N ASN A 64 8.64 1.60 -2.42
CA ASN A 64 8.86 2.79 -3.24
C ASN A 64 9.22 2.47 -4.69
N LYS A 65 9.92 1.35 -4.96
CA LYS A 65 10.14 0.89 -6.35
C LYS A 65 8.81 0.49 -7.00
N ASN A 66 7.97 -0.27 -6.30
CA ASN A 66 6.63 -0.62 -6.76
C ASN A 66 5.82 0.64 -7.10
N LEU A 67 5.74 1.59 -6.17
CA LEU A 67 5.00 2.85 -6.35
C LEU A 67 5.52 3.65 -7.56
N LYS A 68 6.84 3.68 -7.77
CA LYS A 68 7.46 4.41 -8.88
C LYS A 68 7.09 3.80 -10.24
N GLU A 69 7.07 2.47 -10.36
CA GLU A 69 6.66 1.82 -11.61
C GLU A 69 5.17 2.00 -11.88
N ILE A 70 4.34 1.80 -10.86
CA ILE A 70 2.89 1.93 -11.05
C ILE A 70 2.52 3.38 -11.38
N LYS A 71 3.18 4.37 -10.74
CA LYS A 71 3.00 5.79 -11.09
C LYS A 71 3.30 6.06 -12.57
N LYS A 72 4.28 5.37 -13.18
CA LYS A 72 4.58 5.53 -14.61
C LYS A 72 3.41 5.03 -15.45
N ILE A 73 2.90 3.82 -15.20
CA ILE A 73 1.79 3.27 -16.01
C ILE A 73 0.50 4.08 -15.82
N VAL A 74 0.23 4.60 -14.62
CA VAL A 74 -0.93 5.46 -14.36
C VAL A 74 -0.82 6.76 -15.17
N LYS A 75 0.37 7.38 -15.21
CA LYS A 75 0.60 8.57 -16.05
C LYS A 75 0.51 8.24 -17.54
N SER A 76 1.07 7.13 -17.99
CA SER A 76 0.99 6.67 -19.38
C SER A 76 -0.44 6.34 -19.81
N ALA A 77 -1.34 6.03 -18.86
CA ALA A 77 -2.76 5.84 -19.11
C ALA A 77 -3.53 7.15 -19.37
N GLY A 78 -2.91 8.31 -19.16
CA GLY A 78 -3.51 9.63 -19.41
C GLY A 78 -3.91 10.41 -18.15
N TYR A 79 -3.75 9.84 -16.95
CA TYR A 79 -4.07 10.54 -15.70
C TYR A 79 -3.04 11.63 -15.39
N LYS A 80 -3.52 12.87 -15.23
CA LYS A 80 -2.66 14.04 -15.03
C LYS A 80 -2.27 14.22 -13.57
N LYS A 81 -3.17 13.92 -12.64
CA LYS A 81 -2.94 14.11 -11.21
C LYS A 81 -2.66 12.76 -10.57
N VAL A 82 -1.40 12.53 -10.18
CA VAL A 82 -0.95 11.26 -9.61
C VAL A 82 -0.07 11.48 -8.38
N TRP A 83 -0.50 10.97 -7.24
CA TRP A 83 0.19 11.07 -5.95
C TRP A 83 0.49 9.68 -5.41
N THR A 84 1.58 9.57 -4.65
CA THR A 84 2.05 8.30 -4.08
C THR A 84 2.29 8.50 -2.60
N LYS A 85 1.85 7.55 -1.78
CA LYS A 85 2.07 7.54 -0.35
C LYS A 85 2.84 6.27 0.03
N GLY A 86 4.11 6.46 0.37
CA GLY A 86 4.98 5.41 0.91
C GLY A 86 4.77 5.22 2.42
N ILE A 87 5.49 4.25 2.97
CA ILE A 87 5.40 3.82 4.38
C ILE A 87 5.63 4.97 5.35
N PHE A 88 6.65 5.81 5.10
CA PHE A 88 7.04 6.93 5.97
C PHE A 88 6.36 8.26 5.63
N SER A 89 5.27 8.26 4.87
CA SER A 89 4.59 9.52 4.55
C SER A 89 3.86 10.08 5.77
N LEU A 90 4.21 11.31 6.14
CA LEU A 90 3.76 11.98 7.36
C LEU A 90 2.27 12.37 7.39
N TYR A 91 1.59 12.49 6.23
CA TYR A 91 0.24 13.09 6.17
C TYR A 91 -0.86 12.12 5.70
N GLY A 92 -1.91 11.97 6.50
CA GLY A 92 -3.08 11.14 6.19
C GLY A 92 -2.87 9.68 6.55
N ASP A 93 -3.84 9.09 7.25
CA ASP A 93 -3.82 7.68 7.65
C ASP A 93 -4.32 6.79 6.52
N LEU A 94 -3.53 5.77 6.12
CA LEU A 94 -3.93 4.80 5.10
C LEU A 94 -4.76 3.65 5.67
N ARG A 95 -4.80 3.48 7.00
CA ARG A 95 -5.54 2.38 7.62
C ARG A 95 -7.03 2.42 7.26
N PRO A 96 -7.79 3.52 7.41
CA PRO A 96 -9.20 3.54 7.01
C PRO A 96 -9.43 3.11 5.56
N LEU A 97 -8.52 3.50 4.65
CA LEU A 97 -8.59 3.13 3.23
C LEU A 97 -8.26 1.66 3.00
N ALA A 98 -7.34 1.09 3.79
CA ALA A 98 -7.01 -0.33 3.72
C ALA A 98 -8.15 -1.21 4.26
N ALA A 99 -8.85 -0.78 5.31
CA ALA A 99 -10.04 -1.46 5.81
C ALA A 99 -11.15 -1.47 4.73
N GLU A 100 -11.42 -0.31 4.11
CA GLU A 100 -12.38 -0.20 2.99
C GLU A 100 -11.97 -1.05 1.78
N ALA A 101 -10.66 -1.19 1.53
CA ALA A 101 -10.12 -2.03 0.45
C ALA A 101 -10.06 -3.53 0.81
N GLY A 102 -10.60 -3.93 1.95
CA GLY A 102 -10.68 -5.35 2.36
C GLY A 102 -9.36 -5.94 2.88
N PHE A 103 -8.38 -5.12 3.29
CA PHE A 103 -7.12 -5.65 3.83
C PHE A 103 -7.28 -6.29 5.21
N GLY A 104 -8.36 -5.98 5.91
CA GLY A 104 -8.65 -6.49 7.24
C GLY A 104 -9.73 -5.68 7.92
N LYS A 105 -9.98 -6.01 9.19
CA LYS A 105 -10.95 -5.30 10.04
C LYS A 105 -10.21 -4.54 11.14
N TRP A 106 -10.82 -3.51 11.69
CA TRP A 106 -10.31 -2.87 12.89
C TRP A 106 -10.41 -3.86 14.05
N GLY A 107 -9.25 -4.26 14.61
CA GLY A 107 -9.20 -5.05 15.83
C GLY A 107 -9.39 -4.18 17.07
N ASP A 108 -9.57 -4.84 18.22
CA ASP A 108 -9.86 -4.18 19.51
C ASP A 108 -8.73 -3.25 19.98
N LYS A 109 -7.53 -3.41 19.42
CA LYS A 109 -6.33 -2.61 19.72
C LYS A 109 -6.18 -1.36 18.83
N GLY A 110 -7.15 -1.08 17.97
CA GLY A 110 -7.12 0.10 17.09
C GLY A 110 -6.12 0.00 15.93
N ILE A 111 -5.77 -1.23 15.53
CA ILE A 111 -4.93 -1.54 14.36
C ILE A 111 -5.75 -2.47 13.46
N ILE A 112 -5.48 -2.43 12.16
CA ILE A 112 -6.13 -3.34 11.21
C ILE A 112 -5.50 -4.71 11.32
N GLU A 113 -6.36 -5.71 11.46
CA GLU A 113 -6.00 -7.12 11.56
C GLU A 113 -6.52 -7.85 10.33
N ASN A 114 -5.61 -8.56 9.65
CA ASN A 114 -5.90 -9.46 8.56
C ASN A 114 -5.96 -10.91 9.07
N GLU A 115 -6.82 -11.74 8.50
CA GLU A 115 -7.00 -13.14 8.93
C GLU A 115 -5.75 -14.00 8.75
N GLU A 116 -4.97 -13.78 7.68
CA GLU A 116 -3.76 -14.54 7.37
C GLU A 116 -2.50 -13.88 7.96
N TYR A 117 -2.40 -12.55 7.83
CA TYR A 117 -1.18 -11.80 8.15
C TYR A 117 -1.21 -11.07 9.50
N GLY A 118 -2.31 -11.17 10.27
CA GLY A 118 -2.45 -10.45 11.53
C GLY A 118 -2.26 -8.96 11.35
N THR A 119 -1.37 -8.35 12.15
CA THR A 119 -0.96 -6.93 12.02
C THR A 119 0.37 -6.75 11.29
N ASP A 120 0.93 -7.81 10.70
CA ASP A 120 2.31 -7.86 10.20
C ASP A 120 2.47 -7.28 8.79
N PHE A 121 1.97 -6.07 8.55
CA PHE A 121 2.09 -5.43 7.25
C PHE A 121 2.13 -3.90 7.29
N LEU A 122 2.78 -3.33 6.28
CA LEU A 122 2.86 -1.89 6.05
C LEU A 122 2.10 -1.53 4.78
N ILE A 123 1.40 -0.40 4.80
CA ILE A 123 0.51 0.01 3.73
C ILE A 123 1.14 1.12 2.90
N THR A 124 0.99 1.02 1.58
CA THR A 124 1.29 2.09 0.63
C THR A 124 0.14 2.31 -0.33
N ALA A 125 0.08 3.48 -0.96
CA ALA A 125 -1.03 3.80 -1.87
C ALA A 125 -0.61 4.70 -3.04
N ILE A 126 -1.38 4.61 -4.13
CA ILE A 126 -1.34 5.52 -5.27
C ILE A 126 -2.72 6.13 -5.46
N PHE A 127 -2.77 7.45 -5.54
CA PHE A 127 -3.99 8.22 -5.77
C PHE A 127 -3.91 8.86 -7.15
N TYR A 128 -5.00 8.79 -7.93
CA TYR A 128 -5.01 9.38 -9.26
C TYR A 128 -6.40 9.86 -9.72
N LYS A 129 -6.37 10.94 -10.53
CA LYS A 129 -7.52 11.57 -11.17
C LYS A 129 -7.14 12.16 -12.53
#